data_AF-A0A7S1YKC8-F1
#
_entry.id   AF-A0A7S1YKC8-F1
#
_cell.length_a   1.000
_cell.length_b   1.000
_cell.length_c   1.000
_cell.angle_alpha   90.00
_cell.angle_beta   90.00
_cell.angle_gamma   90.00
#
_symmetry.space_group_name_H-M   'P 1'
#
loop_
_entity.id
_entity.type
_entity.pdbx_description
1 polymer ?
#
loop_
_entity_poly.entity_id
_entity_poly.type
_entity_poly.pdbx_seq_one_letter_code
_entity_poly.pdbx_strand_id
1 'polypeptide(L)'
;FGAKVPPLPPNPPASLESHIAAALSATVDSFTTVYPPPPTPLTLDAAFIGNFAGELFVNQGHLGAALVGADVHATKMGKRGVALKNKKVVRVEGACASGGLAVNAALAEIQSGRADLVGAFGAEVQTSVSARQGGAYLAVASHFARQRSIDDFTFPALFARRSAAYREAYGLPKDALDGIALKARGQAQLNPLAHMHTQPLDAAGCAKSPTFLSNTELHPHLKVSDCSQVSDGGAGIILASEEGLARLGLSPADAVEILECVVTTGSLYDDPESLLDLDTTRAAANAAYAATGLSPKDMNVAEVHDCFTAAEALMVEALGFAPRGEGAAYAAASGTAGNPSALSPPMSLPINTGGGLIGFGHPVGATGIKQLVEVCRQMKGQAGDYQVGGDVEFGITANMGGDDKTVVCTVLRKGR
;
A
#
# COMPACT_ATOMS: atom_id res chain seq x y z
N PHE A 1 -31.44 6.05 -32.35
CA PHE A 1 -31.17 5.28 -31.13
C PHE A 1 -30.29 4.07 -31.44
N GLY A 2 -29.06 4.29 -31.90
CA GLY A 2 -28.12 3.20 -32.23
C GLY A 2 -26.75 3.50 -31.65
N ALA A 3 -26.50 3.05 -30.43
CA ALA A 3 -25.15 3.02 -29.87
C ALA A 3 -24.52 1.69 -30.26
N LYS A 4 -23.54 1.72 -31.18
CA LYS A 4 -22.66 0.59 -31.43
C LYS A 4 -21.60 0.58 -30.33
N VAL A 5 -21.59 -0.48 -29.51
CA VAL A 5 -20.48 -0.77 -28.60
C VAL A 5 -19.24 -1.05 -29.47
N PRO A 6 -18.13 -0.30 -29.34
CA PRO A 6 -16.93 -0.59 -30.10
C PRO A 6 -16.40 -1.98 -29.71
N PRO A 7 -15.79 -2.73 -30.66
CA PRO A 7 -15.22 -4.03 -30.35
C PRO A 7 -14.10 -3.87 -29.32
N LEU A 8 -14.08 -4.77 -28.33
CA LEU A 8 -12.99 -4.84 -27.36
C LEU A 8 -11.66 -5.13 -28.08
N PRO A 9 -10.54 -4.54 -27.62
CA PRO A 9 -9.23 -4.82 -28.19
C PRO A 9 -8.88 -6.33 -28.07
N PRO A 10 -8.02 -6.87 -28.94
CA PRO A 10 -7.76 -8.31 -29.06
C PRO A 10 -7.13 -8.96 -27.80
N ASN A 11 -6.68 -8.16 -26.84
CA ASN A 11 -6.36 -8.55 -25.46
C ASN A 11 -6.72 -7.35 -24.57
N PRO A 12 -7.95 -7.28 -24.03
CA PRO A 12 -8.28 -6.20 -23.10
C PRO A 12 -7.38 -6.32 -21.86
N PRO A 13 -6.94 -5.18 -21.27
CA PRO A 13 -6.29 -5.21 -19.98
C PRO A 13 -7.16 -5.98 -18.97
N ALA A 14 -6.51 -6.64 -18.03
CA ALA A 14 -7.16 -7.44 -17.01
C ALA A 14 -8.26 -6.61 -16.30
N SER A 15 -9.48 -7.16 -16.19
CA SER A 15 -10.60 -6.46 -15.54
C SER A 15 -10.41 -6.44 -14.01
N LEU A 16 -11.17 -5.58 -13.31
CA LEU A 16 -11.13 -5.53 -11.85
C LEU A 16 -11.49 -6.89 -11.22
N GLU A 17 -12.49 -7.59 -11.77
CA GLU A 17 -12.88 -8.94 -11.34
C GLU A 17 -11.75 -9.94 -11.52
N SER A 18 -10.96 -9.81 -12.60
CA SER A 18 -9.82 -10.69 -12.82
C SER A 18 -8.69 -10.43 -11.81
N HIS A 19 -8.44 -9.18 -11.41
CA HIS A 19 -7.50 -8.85 -10.35
C HIS A 19 -7.98 -9.33 -8.98
N ILE A 20 -9.28 -9.26 -8.69
CA ILE A 20 -9.89 -9.85 -7.49
C ILE A 20 -9.68 -11.37 -7.48
N ALA A 21 -9.97 -12.05 -8.60
CA ALA A 21 -9.78 -13.49 -8.72
C ALA A 21 -8.30 -13.91 -8.64
N ALA A 22 -7.39 -13.12 -9.20
CA ALA A 22 -5.95 -13.34 -9.12
C ALA A 22 -5.44 -13.16 -7.69
N ALA A 23 -5.86 -12.10 -6.99
CA ALA A 23 -5.50 -11.88 -5.59
C ALA A 23 -6.00 -13.02 -4.70
N LEU A 24 -7.25 -13.46 -4.87
CA LEU A 24 -7.79 -14.62 -4.16
C LEU A 24 -6.99 -15.89 -4.45
N SER A 25 -6.78 -16.22 -5.73
CA SER A 25 -6.05 -17.44 -6.13
C SER A 25 -4.62 -17.42 -5.60
N ALA A 26 -3.88 -16.33 -5.76
CA ALA A 26 -2.51 -16.20 -5.29
C ALA A 26 -2.41 -16.31 -3.76
N THR A 27 -3.38 -15.76 -3.03
CA THR A 27 -3.45 -15.88 -1.56
C THR A 27 -3.62 -17.35 -1.15
N VAL A 28 -4.57 -18.06 -1.78
CA VAL A 28 -4.82 -19.49 -1.50
C VAL A 28 -3.63 -20.35 -1.90
N ASP A 29 -3.06 -20.13 -3.09
CA ASP A 29 -1.94 -20.89 -3.61
C ASP A 29 -0.69 -20.71 -2.74
N SER A 30 -0.41 -19.48 -2.28
CA SER A 30 0.70 -19.19 -1.37
C SER A 30 0.56 -19.92 -0.04
N PHE A 31 -0.64 -19.95 0.55
CA PHE A 31 -0.92 -20.69 1.77
C PHE A 31 -0.61 -22.19 1.58
N THR A 32 -1.03 -22.75 0.46
CA THR A 32 -0.91 -24.20 0.20
C THR A 32 0.46 -24.67 -0.29
N THR A 33 1.32 -23.74 -0.71
CA THR A 33 2.70 -24.03 -1.09
C THR A 33 3.61 -24.00 0.14
N VAL A 34 3.28 -23.16 1.12
CA VAL A 34 4.08 -22.98 2.35
C VAL A 34 3.73 -24.03 3.41
N TYR A 35 2.45 -24.41 3.53
CA TYR A 35 2.00 -25.40 4.51
C TYR A 35 1.62 -26.71 3.83
N PRO A 36 1.88 -27.88 4.46
CA PRO A 36 1.35 -29.14 3.98
C PRO A 36 -0.17 -28.99 3.75
N PRO A 37 -0.74 -29.66 2.73
CA PRO A 37 -2.14 -29.47 2.39
C PRO A 37 -2.99 -29.63 3.65
N PRO A 38 -3.81 -28.61 4.01
CA PRO A 38 -4.53 -28.65 5.27
C PRO A 38 -5.43 -29.90 5.29
N PRO A 39 -5.63 -30.51 6.47
CA PRO A 39 -6.46 -31.72 6.60
C PRO A 39 -7.90 -31.50 6.13
N THR A 40 -8.34 -30.24 6.05
CA THR A 40 -9.63 -29.79 5.53
C THR A 40 -9.45 -28.70 4.47
N PRO A 41 -10.39 -28.54 3.50
CA PRO A 41 -10.39 -27.41 2.58
C PRO A 41 -10.34 -26.07 3.36
N LEU A 42 -9.44 -25.17 2.96
CA LEU A 42 -9.37 -23.82 3.51
C LEU A 42 -10.76 -23.17 3.37
N THR A 43 -11.39 -22.85 4.50
CA THR A 43 -12.74 -22.26 4.54
C THR A 43 -12.67 -21.03 5.42
N LEU A 44 -12.87 -19.85 4.82
CA LEU A 44 -12.92 -18.60 5.57
C LEU A 44 -14.29 -18.41 6.19
N ASP A 45 -14.39 -17.74 7.32
CA ASP A 45 -15.65 -17.43 8.02
C ASP A 45 -16.26 -16.11 7.50
N ALA A 46 -15.41 -15.16 7.14
CA ALA A 46 -15.77 -13.89 6.51
C ALA A 46 -14.65 -13.40 5.58
N ALA A 47 -14.93 -12.37 4.79
CA ALA A 47 -13.91 -11.65 4.05
C ALA A 47 -14.22 -10.15 3.90
N PHE A 48 -13.17 -9.36 3.71
CA PHE A 48 -13.27 -7.92 3.46
C PHE A 48 -12.46 -7.56 2.22
N ILE A 49 -13.00 -6.65 1.41
CA ILE A 49 -12.33 -6.17 0.20
C ILE A 49 -12.12 -4.66 0.22
N GLY A 50 -10.85 -4.23 0.20
CA GLY A 50 -10.43 -2.86 0.01
C GLY A 50 -10.51 -2.47 -1.46
N ASN A 51 -11.28 -1.45 -1.78
CA ASN A 51 -11.32 -0.85 -3.11
C ASN A 51 -11.74 0.60 -3.00
N PHE A 52 -10.97 1.51 -3.62
CA PHE A 52 -11.31 2.92 -3.57
C PHE A 52 -12.29 3.32 -4.68
N ALA A 53 -11.97 3.02 -5.94
CA ALA A 53 -12.53 3.76 -7.06
C ALA A 53 -13.03 2.87 -8.22
N GLY A 54 -13.34 1.59 -7.98
CA GLY A 54 -13.88 0.69 -9.01
C GLY A 54 -15.16 1.22 -9.68
N GLU A 55 -16.00 1.93 -8.93
CA GLU A 55 -17.22 2.58 -9.43
C GLU A 55 -16.93 3.72 -10.42
N LEU A 56 -15.74 4.33 -10.35
CA LEU A 56 -15.33 5.42 -11.24
C LEU A 56 -14.55 4.91 -12.46
N PHE A 57 -13.55 4.06 -12.22
CA PHE A 57 -12.64 3.60 -13.28
C PHE A 57 -13.25 2.54 -14.20
N VAL A 58 -14.10 1.66 -13.65
CA VAL A 58 -14.64 0.51 -14.40
C VAL A 58 -16.14 0.33 -14.22
N ASN A 59 -16.82 1.28 -13.56
CA ASN A 59 -18.26 1.26 -13.28
C ASN A 59 -18.72 0.02 -12.49
N GLN A 60 -17.85 -0.55 -11.64
CA GLN A 60 -18.14 -1.75 -10.86
C GLN A 60 -18.00 -1.47 -9.35
N GLY A 61 -19.14 -1.46 -8.65
CA GLY A 61 -19.24 -1.47 -7.18
C GLY A 61 -19.50 -2.88 -6.66
N HIS A 62 -20.32 -3.02 -5.61
CA HIS A 62 -20.79 -4.30 -5.04
C HIS A 62 -19.71 -5.42 -4.95
N LEU A 63 -18.49 -5.04 -4.58
CA LEU A 63 -17.31 -5.90 -4.73
C LEU A 63 -17.27 -7.08 -3.75
N GLY A 64 -18.06 -7.05 -2.66
CA GLY A 64 -18.23 -8.22 -1.82
C GLY A 64 -18.83 -9.40 -2.59
N ALA A 65 -19.86 -9.15 -3.40
CA ALA A 65 -20.44 -10.16 -4.28
C ALA A 65 -19.48 -10.57 -5.40
N ALA A 66 -18.68 -9.63 -5.93
CA ALA A 66 -17.66 -9.94 -6.93
C ALA A 66 -16.59 -10.91 -6.38
N LEU A 67 -16.12 -10.70 -5.15
CA LEU A 67 -15.17 -11.60 -4.49
C LEU A 67 -15.77 -13.00 -4.23
N VAL A 68 -17.04 -13.09 -3.80
CA VAL A 68 -17.76 -14.37 -3.71
C VAL A 68 -17.84 -15.04 -5.09
N GLY A 69 -18.12 -14.27 -6.14
CA GLY A 69 -18.15 -14.75 -7.52
C GLY A 69 -16.80 -15.31 -7.97
N ALA A 70 -15.70 -14.63 -7.63
CA ALA A 70 -14.34 -15.07 -7.93
C ALA A 70 -14.02 -16.41 -7.26
N ASP A 71 -14.36 -16.58 -5.99
CA ASP A 71 -14.19 -17.84 -5.24
C ASP A 71 -15.01 -19.00 -5.84
N VAL A 72 -16.30 -18.76 -6.11
CA VAL A 72 -17.19 -19.76 -6.71
C VAL A 72 -16.71 -20.16 -8.10
N HIS A 73 -16.25 -19.20 -8.90
CA HIS A 73 -15.72 -19.47 -10.23
C HIS A 73 -14.41 -20.25 -10.18
N ALA A 74 -13.47 -19.87 -9.31
CA ALA A 74 -12.22 -20.60 -9.09
C ALA A 74 -12.49 -22.07 -8.76
N THR A 75 -13.42 -22.34 -7.83
CA THR A 75 -13.83 -23.69 -7.45
C THR A 75 -14.43 -24.48 -8.61
N LYS A 76 -15.32 -23.86 -9.42
CA LYS A 76 -15.89 -24.50 -10.62
C LYS A 76 -14.84 -24.86 -11.67
N MET A 77 -13.76 -24.09 -11.73
CA MET A 77 -12.64 -24.32 -12.64
C MET A 77 -11.60 -25.31 -12.07
N GLY A 78 -11.91 -25.99 -10.96
CA GLY A 78 -11.01 -26.97 -10.33
C GLY A 78 -9.85 -26.35 -9.57
N LYS A 79 -9.83 -25.02 -9.37
CA LYS A 79 -8.87 -24.36 -8.48
C LYS A 79 -9.33 -24.47 -7.03
N ARG A 80 -8.41 -24.27 -6.10
CA ARG A 80 -8.73 -24.22 -4.67
C ARG A 80 -9.48 -22.92 -4.37
N GLY A 81 -10.66 -23.05 -3.77
CA GLY A 81 -11.45 -21.93 -3.25
C GLY A 81 -11.36 -21.84 -1.72
N VAL A 82 -12.08 -20.86 -1.16
CA VAL A 82 -12.20 -20.58 0.27
C VAL A 82 -13.64 -20.54 0.78
N ALA A 83 -14.59 -20.95 -0.06
CA ALA A 83 -16.01 -21.18 0.26
C ALA A 83 -16.75 -19.95 0.83
N LEU A 84 -16.68 -18.81 0.14
CA LEU A 84 -17.30 -17.54 0.54
C LEU A 84 -18.80 -17.44 0.28
N LYS A 85 -19.39 -18.40 -0.46
CA LYS A 85 -20.83 -18.37 -0.74
C LYS A 85 -21.65 -18.39 0.56
N ASN A 86 -22.60 -17.45 0.67
CA ASN A 86 -23.45 -17.22 1.86
C ASN A 86 -22.70 -16.76 3.11
N LYS A 87 -21.45 -16.29 2.99
CA LYS A 87 -20.68 -15.72 4.10
C LYS A 87 -20.70 -14.19 4.08
N LYS A 88 -20.28 -13.59 5.19
CA LYS A 88 -20.12 -12.13 5.29
C LYS A 88 -18.95 -11.70 4.41
N VAL A 89 -19.23 -10.96 3.34
CA VAL A 89 -18.20 -10.36 2.48
C VAL A 89 -18.52 -8.89 2.22
N VAL A 90 -17.64 -7.99 2.67
CA VAL A 90 -17.93 -6.54 2.71
C VAL A 90 -16.84 -5.75 2.01
N ARG A 91 -17.23 -4.78 1.17
CA ARG A 91 -16.31 -3.75 0.64
C ARG A 91 -16.12 -2.68 1.71
N VAL A 92 -14.87 -2.31 1.98
CA VAL A 92 -14.52 -1.15 2.81
C VAL A 92 -13.71 -0.14 1.99
N GLU A 93 -13.84 1.13 2.34
CA GLU A 93 -13.26 2.24 1.59
C GLU A 93 -12.80 3.36 2.54
N GLY A 94 -11.63 3.93 2.25
CA GLY A 94 -11.04 5.08 2.91
C GLY A 94 -9.86 5.63 2.12
N ALA A 95 -10.12 6.02 0.87
CA ALA A 95 -9.15 6.39 -0.14
C ALA A 95 -8.07 5.31 -0.33
N CYS A 96 -6.81 5.72 -0.45
CA CYS A 96 -5.66 4.81 -0.56
C CYS A 96 -5.43 3.94 0.70
N ALA A 97 -6.12 4.21 1.82
CA ALA A 97 -6.09 3.39 3.03
C ALA A 97 -7.04 2.19 3.01
N SER A 98 -7.83 2.02 1.93
CA SER A 98 -8.87 0.99 1.84
C SER A 98 -8.36 -0.44 2.09
N GLY A 99 -7.14 -0.76 1.66
CA GLY A 99 -6.52 -2.06 1.92
C GLY A 99 -6.21 -2.28 3.40
N GLY A 100 -5.61 -1.29 4.07
CA GLY A 100 -5.38 -1.33 5.52
C GLY A 100 -6.67 -1.42 6.32
N LEU A 101 -7.72 -0.70 5.89
CA LEU A 101 -9.04 -0.78 6.51
C LEU A 101 -9.69 -2.17 6.35
N ALA A 102 -9.43 -2.87 5.24
CA ALA A 102 -9.90 -4.25 5.05
C ALA A 102 -9.24 -5.21 6.06
N VAL A 103 -7.95 -5.01 6.35
CA VAL A 103 -7.24 -5.75 7.39
C VAL A 103 -7.82 -5.43 8.77
N ASN A 104 -7.99 -4.13 9.10
CA ASN A 104 -8.55 -3.73 10.39
C ASN A 104 -9.98 -4.27 10.60
N ALA A 105 -10.83 -4.23 9.57
CA ALA A 105 -12.18 -4.79 9.64
C ALA A 105 -12.17 -6.33 9.82
N ALA A 106 -11.22 -7.02 9.21
CA ALA A 106 -11.02 -8.45 9.41
C ALA A 106 -10.57 -8.78 10.84
N LEU A 107 -9.63 -8.00 11.40
CA LEU A 107 -9.21 -8.13 12.80
C LEU A 107 -10.37 -7.89 13.76
N ALA A 108 -11.18 -6.85 13.54
CA ALA A 108 -12.34 -6.58 14.36
C ALA A 108 -13.38 -7.71 14.33
N GLU A 109 -13.52 -8.42 13.20
CA GLU A 109 -14.38 -9.60 13.12
C GLU A 109 -13.84 -10.75 13.99
N ILE A 110 -12.53 -11.00 13.95
CA ILE A 110 -11.87 -12.01 14.78
C ILE A 110 -11.97 -11.68 16.26
N GLN A 111 -11.56 -10.46 16.64
CA GLN A 111 -11.56 -9.99 18.03
C GLN A 111 -12.95 -9.95 18.66
N SER A 112 -14.00 -9.88 17.84
CA SER A 112 -15.39 -9.97 18.32
C SER A 112 -15.85 -11.40 18.66
N GLY A 113 -15.04 -12.42 18.38
CA GLY A 113 -15.38 -13.84 18.56
C GLY A 113 -16.38 -14.39 17.54
N ARG A 114 -16.62 -13.67 16.43
CA ARG A 114 -17.57 -14.10 15.38
C ARG A 114 -16.93 -14.93 14.26
N ALA A 115 -15.60 -14.89 14.14
CA ALA A 115 -14.85 -15.56 13.10
C ALA A 115 -13.46 -15.93 13.61
N ASP A 116 -12.90 -17.02 13.08
CA ASP A 116 -11.54 -17.46 13.42
C ASP A 116 -10.60 -17.37 12.23
N LEU A 117 -11.14 -17.48 11.00
CA LEU A 117 -10.39 -17.35 9.75
C LEU A 117 -11.04 -16.33 8.84
N VAL A 118 -10.37 -15.20 8.60
CA VAL A 118 -10.92 -14.09 7.82
C VAL A 118 -9.96 -13.68 6.72
N GLY A 119 -10.47 -13.50 5.50
CA GLY A 119 -9.67 -12.99 4.39
C GLY A 119 -9.76 -11.47 4.28
N ALA A 120 -8.63 -10.80 4.11
CA ALA A 120 -8.58 -9.42 3.66
C ALA A 120 -7.98 -9.37 2.26
N PHE A 121 -8.73 -8.82 1.30
CA PHE A 121 -8.33 -8.69 -0.09
C PHE A 121 -8.37 -7.22 -0.51
N GLY A 122 -7.61 -6.85 -1.51
CA GLY A 122 -7.66 -5.52 -2.10
C GLY A 122 -7.37 -5.60 -3.58
N ALA A 123 -8.07 -4.79 -4.36
CA ALA A 123 -7.86 -4.73 -5.81
C ALA A 123 -8.21 -3.35 -6.34
N GLU A 124 -7.49 -2.92 -7.37
CA GLU A 124 -7.81 -1.70 -8.10
C GLU A 124 -7.44 -1.84 -9.59
N VAL A 125 -8.23 -1.17 -10.43
CA VAL A 125 -7.90 -0.92 -11.84
C VAL A 125 -7.99 0.57 -12.08
N GLN A 126 -6.91 1.16 -12.58
CA GLN A 126 -6.75 2.59 -12.80
C GLN A 126 -6.29 2.92 -14.24
N THR A 127 -5.79 1.94 -14.99
CA THR A 127 -5.29 2.15 -16.37
C THR A 127 -6.39 2.24 -17.43
N SER A 128 -7.66 2.07 -17.05
CA SER A 128 -8.82 2.13 -17.94
C SER A 128 -9.14 3.52 -18.48
N VAL A 129 -8.48 4.56 -17.97
CA VAL A 129 -8.70 5.97 -18.35
C VAL A 129 -7.37 6.71 -18.49
N SER A 130 -7.41 7.91 -19.09
CA SER A 130 -6.22 8.78 -19.18
C SER A 130 -5.73 9.23 -17.79
N ALA A 131 -4.44 9.57 -17.69
CA ALA A 131 -3.85 10.07 -16.44
C ALA A 131 -4.63 11.28 -15.86
N ARG A 132 -5.09 12.21 -16.71
CA ARG A 132 -5.88 13.38 -16.28
C ARG A 132 -7.24 12.97 -15.70
N GLN A 133 -7.92 12.04 -16.35
CA GLN A 133 -9.18 11.50 -15.86
C GLN A 133 -8.98 10.71 -14.56
N GLY A 134 -7.91 9.93 -14.47
CA GLY A 134 -7.51 9.23 -13.25
C GLY A 134 -7.23 10.19 -12.09
N GLY A 135 -6.56 11.32 -12.35
CA GLY A 135 -6.37 12.40 -11.38
C GLY A 135 -7.70 12.95 -10.86
N ALA A 136 -8.68 13.16 -11.74
CA ALA A 136 -10.02 13.61 -11.37
C ALA A 136 -10.79 12.57 -10.53
N TYR A 137 -10.63 11.28 -10.82
CA TYR A 137 -11.24 10.21 -10.01
C TYR A 137 -10.58 10.08 -8.65
N LEU A 138 -9.24 10.13 -8.58
CA LEU A 138 -8.53 10.08 -7.32
C LEU A 138 -8.87 11.28 -6.42
N ALA A 139 -9.18 12.44 -7.01
CA ALA A 139 -9.55 13.64 -6.26
C ALA A 139 -10.77 13.47 -5.34
N VAL A 140 -11.58 12.42 -5.47
CA VAL A 140 -12.68 12.16 -4.50
C VAL A 140 -12.18 11.77 -3.10
N ALA A 141 -10.89 11.44 -2.95
CA ALA A 141 -10.23 11.26 -1.66
C ALA A 141 -9.82 12.58 -0.99
N SER A 142 -9.98 13.71 -1.69
CA SER A 142 -9.77 15.05 -1.16
C SER A 142 -11.10 15.66 -0.71
N HIS A 143 -11.08 16.85 -0.09
CA HIS A 143 -12.29 17.65 -0.02
C HIS A 143 -12.62 18.19 -1.41
N PHE A 144 -13.32 17.39 -2.21
CA PHE A 144 -13.47 17.60 -3.65
C PHE A 144 -13.90 19.02 -4.02
N ALA A 145 -14.94 19.56 -3.38
CA ALA A 145 -15.47 20.90 -3.68
C ALA A 145 -14.47 22.05 -3.41
N ARG A 146 -13.50 21.83 -2.52
CA ARG A 146 -12.52 22.86 -2.11
C ARG A 146 -11.19 22.68 -2.83
N GLN A 147 -10.77 21.43 -3.01
CA GLN A 147 -9.42 21.10 -3.44
C GLN A 147 -9.34 20.69 -4.91
N ARG A 148 -10.43 20.22 -5.55
CA ARG A 148 -10.38 19.78 -6.97
C ARG A 148 -9.90 20.87 -7.92
N SER A 149 -10.22 22.14 -7.65
CA SER A 149 -9.85 23.26 -8.49
C SER A 149 -8.36 23.64 -8.44
N ILE A 150 -7.57 23.02 -7.56
CA ILE A 150 -6.14 23.32 -7.43
C ILE A 150 -5.34 22.95 -8.69
N ASP A 151 -5.67 21.80 -9.29
CA ASP A 151 -5.09 21.23 -10.51
C ASP A 151 -5.92 19.99 -10.92
N ASP A 152 -5.84 19.58 -12.18
CA ASP A 152 -6.40 18.31 -12.66
C ASP A 152 -5.74 17.09 -12.01
N PHE A 153 -4.46 17.24 -11.67
CA PHE A 153 -3.73 16.31 -10.84
C PHE A 153 -3.78 16.77 -9.39
N THR A 154 -4.98 16.72 -8.79
CA THR A 154 -5.24 17.28 -7.45
C THR A 154 -4.29 16.75 -6.37
N PHE A 155 -4.09 15.44 -6.28
CA PHE A 155 -3.15 14.87 -5.30
C PHE A 155 -1.69 15.24 -5.54
N PRO A 156 -1.17 15.12 -6.79
CA PRO A 156 0.14 15.68 -7.11
C PRO A 156 0.29 17.16 -6.71
N ALA A 157 -0.72 18.00 -6.93
CA ALA A 157 -0.67 19.40 -6.49
C ALA A 157 -0.67 19.57 -4.96
N LEU A 158 -1.46 18.78 -4.21
CA LEU A 158 -1.42 18.81 -2.74
C LEU A 158 -0.04 18.42 -2.20
N PHE A 159 0.60 17.40 -2.76
CA PHE A 159 1.94 17.00 -2.33
C PHE A 159 3.06 17.90 -2.90
N ALA A 160 2.83 18.60 -4.01
CA ALA A 160 3.70 19.68 -4.46
C ALA A 160 3.72 20.84 -3.45
N ARG A 161 2.59 21.17 -2.80
CA ARG A 161 2.54 22.13 -1.68
C ARG A 161 3.40 21.68 -0.51
N ARG A 162 3.29 20.41 -0.11
CA ARG A 162 4.12 19.84 0.97
C ARG A 162 5.61 19.81 0.61
N SER A 163 5.94 19.43 -0.63
CA SER A 163 7.30 19.47 -1.17
C SER A 163 7.89 20.89 -1.14
N ALA A 164 7.11 21.89 -1.54
CA ALA A 164 7.51 23.31 -1.45
C ALA A 164 7.78 23.73 0.00
N ALA A 165 6.81 23.49 0.90
CA ALA A 165 6.92 23.85 2.31
C ALA A 165 8.12 23.17 2.98
N TYR A 166 8.33 21.88 2.73
CA TYR A 166 9.43 21.09 3.31
C TYR A 166 10.79 21.64 2.89
N ARG A 167 10.99 21.94 1.60
CA ARG A 167 12.25 22.53 1.15
C ARG A 167 12.47 23.93 1.70
N GLU A 168 11.45 24.76 1.73
CA GLU A 168 11.54 26.12 2.25
C GLU A 168 11.90 26.14 3.74
N ALA A 169 11.19 25.34 4.55
CA ALA A 169 11.38 25.30 6.00
C ALA A 169 12.79 24.85 6.42
N TYR A 170 13.41 23.95 5.65
CA TYR A 170 14.70 23.35 5.98
C TYR A 170 15.84 23.80 5.04
N GLY A 171 15.60 24.77 4.16
CA GLY A 171 16.61 25.31 3.25
C GLY A 171 17.20 24.28 2.28
N LEU A 172 16.39 23.31 1.85
CA LEU A 172 16.86 22.17 1.03
C LEU A 172 16.92 22.53 -0.46
N PRO A 173 17.89 21.98 -1.21
CA PRO A 173 17.98 22.19 -2.65
C PRO A 173 16.80 21.56 -3.40
N LYS A 174 16.60 21.96 -4.66
CA LYS A 174 15.44 21.53 -5.48
C LYS A 174 15.37 20.01 -5.66
N ASP A 175 16.51 19.35 -5.68
CA ASP A 175 16.71 17.91 -5.89
C ASP A 175 16.80 17.11 -4.57
N ALA A 176 16.54 17.72 -3.42
CA ALA A 176 16.67 17.07 -2.11
C ALA A 176 15.83 15.80 -1.93
N LEU A 177 14.75 15.64 -2.72
CA LEU A 177 13.86 14.47 -2.67
C LEU A 177 14.21 13.39 -3.71
N ASP A 178 15.13 13.67 -4.65
CA ASP A 178 15.46 12.79 -5.77
C ASP A 178 16.03 11.45 -5.29
N GLY A 179 16.78 11.47 -4.18
CA GLY A 179 17.33 10.26 -3.57
C GLY A 179 16.26 9.23 -3.19
N ILE A 180 15.06 9.68 -2.82
CA ILE A 180 13.94 8.79 -2.48
C ILE A 180 13.43 8.09 -3.75
N ALA A 181 13.26 8.83 -4.85
CA ALA A 181 12.85 8.25 -6.13
C ALA A 181 13.89 7.26 -6.66
N LEU A 182 15.18 7.61 -6.59
CA LEU A 182 16.28 6.72 -6.98
C LEU A 182 16.29 5.44 -6.13
N LYS A 183 16.15 5.55 -4.81
CA LYS A 183 16.02 4.39 -3.92
C LYS A 183 14.85 3.51 -4.35
N ALA A 184 13.64 4.07 -4.46
CA ALA A 184 12.44 3.31 -4.73
C ALA A 184 12.51 2.58 -6.08
N ARG A 185 13.07 3.24 -7.11
CA ARG A 185 13.27 2.65 -8.43
C ARG A 185 14.37 1.60 -8.45
N GLY A 186 15.47 1.81 -7.74
CA GLY A 186 16.51 0.79 -7.58
C GLY A 186 16.00 -0.46 -6.85
N GLN A 187 15.19 -0.30 -5.80
CA GLN A 187 14.53 -1.43 -5.12
C GLN A 187 13.54 -2.17 -6.02
N ALA A 188 12.77 -1.45 -6.83
CA ALA A 188 11.83 -2.06 -7.77
C ALA A 188 12.53 -2.99 -8.77
N GLN A 189 13.78 -2.71 -9.15
CA GLN A 189 14.53 -3.58 -10.06
C GLN A 189 14.86 -4.96 -9.46
N LEU A 190 14.95 -5.05 -8.14
CA LEU A 190 15.15 -6.32 -7.43
C LEU A 190 13.85 -7.11 -7.26
N ASN A 191 12.70 -6.46 -7.44
CA ASN A 191 11.39 -7.06 -7.24
C ASN A 191 10.70 -7.37 -8.57
N PRO A 192 10.55 -8.64 -8.96
CA PRO A 192 9.92 -9.01 -10.23
C PRO A 192 8.42 -8.68 -10.31
N LEU A 193 7.77 -8.37 -9.18
CA LEU A 193 6.37 -7.96 -9.12
C LEU A 193 6.19 -6.45 -9.33
N ALA A 194 7.26 -5.67 -9.30
CA ALA A 194 7.18 -4.22 -9.39
C ALA A 194 6.80 -3.73 -10.79
N HIS A 195 5.89 -2.77 -10.89
CA HIS A 195 5.54 -2.09 -12.13
C HIS A 195 6.80 -1.54 -12.82
N MET A 196 7.70 -0.93 -12.03
CA MET A 196 8.94 -0.35 -12.56
C MET A 196 10.13 -1.31 -12.61
N HIS A 197 9.93 -2.62 -12.48
CA HIS A 197 10.99 -3.64 -12.46
C HIS A 197 12.00 -3.51 -13.61
N THR A 198 11.50 -3.29 -14.84
CA THR A 198 12.34 -3.21 -16.05
C THR A 198 12.66 -1.76 -16.48
N GLN A 199 12.37 -0.78 -15.62
CA GLN A 199 12.48 0.65 -15.94
C GLN A 199 13.46 1.32 -14.96
N PRO A 200 14.79 1.24 -15.19
CA PRO A 200 15.78 1.94 -14.37
C PRO A 200 15.51 3.45 -14.30
N LEU A 201 15.89 4.05 -13.17
CA LEU A 201 16.00 5.50 -13.02
C LEU A 201 17.38 5.82 -12.44
N ASP A 202 18.21 6.52 -13.20
CA ASP A 202 19.48 7.06 -12.72
C ASP A 202 19.36 8.55 -12.38
N ALA A 203 20.42 9.13 -11.80
CA ALA A 203 20.43 10.53 -11.38
C ALA A 203 20.19 11.49 -12.56
N ALA A 204 20.72 11.18 -13.75
CA ALA A 204 20.52 12.00 -14.94
C ALA A 204 19.07 11.97 -15.43
N GLY A 205 18.42 10.80 -15.38
CA GLY A 205 17.01 10.61 -15.69
C GLY A 205 16.10 11.29 -14.68
N CYS A 206 16.42 11.22 -13.38
CA CYS A 206 15.67 11.91 -12.33
C CYS A 206 15.77 13.44 -12.47
N ALA A 207 16.97 13.98 -12.74
CA ALA A 207 17.18 15.40 -12.97
C ALA A 207 16.45 15.93 -14.22
N LYS A 208 16.31 15.11 -15.27
CA LYS A 208 15.58 15.43 -16.51
C LYS A 208 14.08 15.12 -16.43
N SER A 209 13.61 14.56 -15.32
CA SER A 209 12.21 14.18 -15.16
C SER A 209 11.32 15.42 -15.24
N PRO A 210 10.28 15.42 -16.09
CA PRO A 210 9.49 16.60 -16.34
C PRO A 210 8.60 16.96 -15.15
N THR A 211 8.40 18.26 -14.95
CA THR A 211 7.31 18.84 -14.17
C THR A 211 6.06 18.94 -15.05
N PHE A 212 4.86 18.70 -14.50
CA PHE A 212 3.65 18.49 -15.32
C PHE A 212 2.38 19.17 -14.82
N LEU A 213 2.41 19.80 -13.64
CA LEU A 213 1.24 20.49 -13.08
C LEU A 213 0.88 21.71 -13.93
N SER A 214 -0.42 21.98 -14.09
CA SER A 214 -0.89 23.18 -14.79
C SER A 214 -0.88 24.41 -13.86
N ASN A 215 -1.02 24.18 -12.55
CA ASN A 215 -0.83 25.21 -11.54
C ASN A 215 0.62 25.73 -11.55
N THR A 216 0.81 26.99 -11.94
CA THR A 216 2.14 27.58 -12.17
C THR A 216 2.96 27.74 -10.90
N GLU A 217 2.31 27.94 -9.75
CA GLU A 217 3.01 28.06 -8.46
C GLU A 217 3.55 26.71 -8.00
N LEU A 218 2.82 25.62 -8.26
CA LEU A 218 3.16 24.27 -7.83
C LEU A 218 4.01 23.50 -8.85
N HIS A 219 3.94 23.90 -10.13
CA HIS A 219 4.68 23.32 -11.24
C HIS A 219 6.16 23.01 -10.94
N PRO A 220 6.97 23.91 -10.37
CA PRO A 220 8.40 23.64 -10.17
C PRO A 220 8.72 22.67 -9.04
N HIS A 221 7.72 22.23 -8.26
CA HIS A 221 7.91 21.55 -6.98
C HIS A 221 7.65 20.04 -7.00
N LEU A 222 7.27 19.48 -8.15
CA LEU A 222 7.02 18.05 -8.30
C LEU A 222 7.31 17.56 -9.73
N LYS A 223 8.14 16.52 -9.87
CA LYS A 223 8.43 15.85 -11.14
C LYS A 223 7.63 14.56 -11.27
N VAL A 224 7.57 14.01 -12.48
CA VAL A 224 6.98 12.68 -12.71
C VAL A 224 7.67 11.59 -11.88
N SER A 225 8.99 11.66 -11.74
CA SER A 225 9.76 10.70 -10.92
C SER A 225 9.46 10.77 -9.42
N ASP A 226 8.87 11.87 -8.94
CA ASP A 226 8.44 12.00 -7.55
C ASP A 226 7.12 11.29 -7.25
N CYS A 227 6.42 10.82 -8.29
CA CYS A 227 5.06 10.31 -8.18
C CYS A 227 5.01 8.78 -8.14
N SER A 228 4.08 8.24 -7.35
CA SER A 228 3.65 6.84 -7.44
C SER A 228 3.04 6.48 -8.79
N GLN A 229 3.00 5.17 -9.09
CA GLN A 229 2.48 4.68 -10.36
C GLN A 229 0.96 4.54 -10.36
N VAL A 230 0.33 4.91 -11.47
CA VAL A 230 -1.05 4.47 -11.78
C VAL A 230 -0.97 3.00 -12.18
N SER A 231 -1.39 2.10 -11.28
CA SER A 231 -1.23 0.66 -11.42
C SER A 231 -2.56 -0.08 -11.30
N ASP A 232 -2.66 -1.19 -12.03
CA ASP A 232 -3.68 -2.22 -11.78
C ASP A 232 -3.06 -3.33 -10.94
N GLY A 233 -3.83 -3.95 -10.06
CA GLY A 233 -3.32 -5.04 -9.24
C GLY A 233 -4.23 -5.43 -8.10
N GLY A 234 -3.83 -6.50 -7.41
CA GLY A 234 -4.51 -6.97 -6.22
C GLY A 234 -3.55 -7.66 -5.25
N ALA A 235 -3.94 -7.68 -3.98
CA ALA A 235 -3.22 -8.33 -2.90
C ALA A 235 -4.22 -8.98 -1.93
N GLY A 236 -3.79 -10.01 -1.21
CA GLY A 236 -4.63 -10.67 -0.22
C GLY A 236 -3.80 -11.27 0.91
N ILE A 237 -4.43 -11.38 2.07
CA ILE A 237 -3.88 -12.00 3.28
C ILE A 237 -4.99 -12.74 4.03
N ILE A 238 -4.63 -13.85 4.67
CA ILE A 238 -5.53 -14.59 5.57
C ILE A 238 -5.12 -14.27 7.00
N LEU A 239 -6.08 -13.86 7.80
CA LEU A 239 -5.93 -13.59 9.22
C LEU A 239 -6.59 -14.71 10.02
N ALA A 240 -5.96 -15.09 11.13
CA ALA A 240 -6.40 -16.19 11.97
C ALA A 240 -6.33 -15.83 13.46
N SER A 241 -7.33 -16.26 14.23
CA SER A 241 -7.21 -16.44 15.68
C SER A 241 -6.33 -17.67 15.99
N GLU A 242 -6.04 -17.89 17.28
CA GLU A 242 -5.38 -19.13 17.72
C GLU A 242 -6.22 -20.37 17.36
N GLU A 243 -7.53 -20.30 17.53
CA GLU A 243 -8.48 -21.35 17.11
C GLU A 243 -8.47 -21.54 15.58
N GLY A 244 -8.34 -20.44 14.83
CA GLY A 244 -8.19 -20.46 13.37
C GLY A 244 -6.91 -21.17 12.94
N LEU A 245 -5.78 -20.87 13.58
CA LEU A 245 -4.52 -21.57 13.34
C LEU A 245 -4.63 -23.06 13.68
N ALA A 246 -5.24 -23.40 14.82
CA ALA A 246 -5.46 -24.78 15.24
C ALA A 246 -6.34 -25.55 14.24
N ARG A 247 -7.40 -24.93 13.70
CA ARG A 247 -8.23 -25.50 12.61
C ARG A 247 -7.42 -25.81 11.35
N LEU A 248 -6.38 -25.03 11.07
CA LEU A 248 -5.47 -25.24 9.94
C LEU A 248 -4.33 -26.22 10.26
N GLY A 249 -4.21 -26.70 11.50
CA GLY A 249 -3.09 -27.51 11.96
C GLY A 249 -1.78 -26.73 12.06
N LEU A 250 -1.86 -25.42 12.25
CA LEU A 250 -0.73 -24.51 12.37
C LEU A 250 -0.56 -24.02 13.81
N SER A 251 0.63 -23.57 14.13
CA SER A 251 1.00 -22.95 15.40
C SER A 251 1.29 -21.45 15.22
N PRO A 252 1.34 -20.65 16.30
CA PRO A 252 1.76 -19.25 16.22
C PRO A 252 3.13 -19.04 15.53
N ALA A 253 4.06 -19.98 15.69
CA ALA A 253 5.38 -19.97 15.05
C ALA A 253 5.32 -20.02 13.52
N ASP A 254 4.24 -20.55 12.95
CA ASP A 254 4.03 -20.62 11.51
C ASP A 254 3.54 -19.29 10.90
N ALA A 255 3.03 -18.38 11.74
CA ALA A 255 2.40 -17.13 11.33
C ALA A 255 3.32 -15.91 11.54
N VAL A 256 2.86 -14.76 11.05
CA VAL A 256 3.34 -13.46 11.51
C VAL A 256 2.22 -12.88 12.34
N GLU A 257 2.55 -12.45 13.55
CA GLU A 257 1.60 -11.91 14.51
C GLU A 257 1.39 -10.41 14.24
N ILE A 258 0.13 -9.98 14.25
CA ILE A 258 -0.21 -8.56 14.30
C ILE A 258 -0.34 -8.20 15.78
N LEU A 259 0.62 -7.43 16.29
CA LEU A 259 0.61 -6.98 17.69
C LEU A 259 -0.43 -5.87 17.90
N GLU A 260 -0.57 -4.98 16.92
CA GLU A 260 -1.52 -3.88 16.97
C GLU A 260 -1.85 -3.37 15.55
N CYS A 261 -3.09 -2.93 15.33
CA CYS A 261 -3.55 -2.32 14.07
C CYS A 261 -4.44 -1.10 14.38
N VAL A 262 -3.81 0.07 14.47
CA VAL A 262 -4.48 1.34 14.79
C VAL A 262 -5.03 1.99 13.52
N VAL A 263 -6.25 2.53 13.62
CA VAL A 263 -6.81 3.45 12.63
C VAL A 263 -6.99 4.83 13.25
N THR A 264 -6.49 5.87 12.59
CA THR A 264 -6.76 7.27 12.93
C THR A 264 -7.37 7.99 11.73
N THR A 265 -8.19 9.00 12.01
CA THR A 265 -8.87 9.80 10.99
C THR A 265 -8.84 11.27 11.36
N GLY A 266 -8.28 12.08 10.47
CA GLY A 266 -8.29 13.54 10.55
C GLY A 266 -9.52 14.16 9.87
N SER A 267 -9.74 15.45 10.09
CA SER A 267 -10.82 16.20 9.43
C SER A 267 -10.55 16.34 7.93
N LEU A 268 -11.48 15.90 7.08
CA LEU A 268 -11.41 16.15 5.62
C LEU A 268 -11.63 17.62 5.28
N TYR A 269 -12.38 18.34 6.12
CA TYR A 269 -12.80 19.72 5.86
C TYR A 269 -11.67 20.72 6.12
N ASP A 270 -10.81 20.43 7.08
CA ASP A 270 -9.77 21.33 7.54
C ASP A 270 -8.42 21.04 6.86
N ASP A 271 -7.68 22.11 6.56
CA ASP A 271 -6.27 21.98 6.19
C ASP A 271 -5.42 21.67 7.44
N PRO A 272 -4.31 20.95 7.30
CA PRO A 272 -3.42 20.69 8.43
C PRO A 272 -2.87 22.02 8.98
N GLU A 273 -2.62 22.09 10.28
CA GLU A 273 -1.98 23.25 10.92
C GLU A 273 -0.59 23.52 10.32
N SER A 274 0.10 22.46 9.89
CA SER A 274 1.40 22.53 9.22
C SER A 274 1.48 21.53 8.07
N LEU A 275 1.94 21.99 6.91
CA LEU A 275 2.25 21.13 5.76
C LEU A 275 3.48 20.23 6.00
N LEU A 276 4.25 20.52 7.06
CA LEU A 276 5.42 19.76 7.50
C LEU A 276 5.06 18.63 8.47
N ASP A 277 3.79 18.49 8.84
CA ASP A 277 3.33 17.45 9.75
C ASP A 277 2.34 16.51 9.05
N LEU A 278 2.51 15.23 9.33
CA LEU A 278 1.52 14.19 9.11
C LEU A 278 1.00 13.79 10.49
N ASP A 279 0.14 14.64 11.05
CA ASP A 279 -0.35 14.54 12.42
C ASP A 279 -1.21 13.29 12.63
N THR A 280 -1.99 12.90 11.61
CA THR A 280 -2.83 11.70 11.63
C THR A 280 -1.96 10.45 11.58
N THR A 281 -0.91 10.45 10.76
CA THR A 281 0.11 9.39 10.73
C THR A 281 0.83 9.27 12.08
N ARG A 282 1.30 10.39 12.62
CA ARG A 282 2.00 10.46 13.92
C ARG A 282 1.11 9.94 15.05
N ALA A 283 -0.18 10.29 15.04
CA ALA A 283 -1.14 9.79 16.02
C ALA A 283 -1.31 8.27 15.94
N ALA A 284 -1.43 7.70 14.74
CA ALA A 284 -1.54 6.25 14.55
C ALA A 284 -0.29 5.51 15.06
N ALA A 285 0.90 6.02 14.69
CA ALA A 285 2.18 5.46 15.09
C ALA A 285 2.37 5.48 16.61
N ASN A 286 2.13 6.63 17.24
CA ASN A 286 2.26 6.79 18.69
C ASN A 286 1.30 5.85 19.45
N ALA A 287 0.06 5.70 18.98
CA ALA A 287 -0.90 4.78 19.57
C ALA A 287 -0.44 3.32 19.43
N ALA A 288 0.08 2.93 18.27
CA ALA A 288 0.58 1.58 18.04
C ALA A 288 1.82 1.26 18.91
N TYR A 289 2.76 2.19 19.02
CA TYR A 289 3.91 2.08 19.91
C TYR A 289 3.49 2.00 21.39
N ALA A 290 2.55 2.85 21.82
CA ALA A 290 2.05 2.83 23.19
C ALA A 290 1.34 1.52 23.54
N ALA A 291 0.55 0.95 22.62
CA ALA A 291 -0.17 -0.30 22.83
C ALA A 291 0.76 -1.52 22.90
N THR A 292 1.84 -1.51 22.12
CA THR A 292 2.80 -2.62 22.04
C THR A 292 3.96 -2.51 23.03
N GLY A 293 4.19 -1.33 23.60
CA GLY A 293 5.38 -1.02 24.40
C GLY A 293 6.68 -0.94 23.58
N LEU A 294 6.58 -0.95 22.25
CA LEU A 294 7.71 -0.83 21.33
C LEU A 294 7.94 0.63 20.93
N SER A 295 9.05 0.87 20.25
CA SER A 295 9.47 2.18 19.77
C SER A 295 9.97 2.10 18.32
N PRO A 296 10.19 3.25 17.65
CA PRO A 296 10.76 3.27 16.29
C PRO A 296 12.10 2.52 16.17
N LYS A 297 12.87 2.45 17.27
CA LYS A 297 14.19 1.81 17.30
C LYS A 297 14.13 0.28 17.34
N ASP A 298 12.99 -0.28 17.70
CA ASP A 298 12.79 -1.73 17.78
C ASP A 298 12.45 -2.33 16.42
N MET A 299 12.08 -1.50 15.43
CA MET A 299 11.69 -1.95 14.10
C MET A 299 12.91 -2.44 13.30
N ASN A 300 12.74 -3.52 12.53
CA ASN A 300 13.77 -4.04 11.63
C ASN A 300 13.46 -3.77 10.15
N VAL A 301 12.18 -3.54 9.82
CA VAL A 301 11.73 -3.14 8.49
C VAL A 301 10.47 -2.26 8.59
N ALA A 302 10.25 -1.38 7.62
CA ALA A 302 8.98 -0.67 7.50
C ALA A 302 8.48 -0.59 6.05
N GLU A 303 7.16 -0.57 5.90
CA GLU A 303 6.48 -0.24 4.65
C GLU A 303 5.60 0.99 4.85
N VAL A 304 5.96 2.10 4.23
CA VAL A 304 5.33 3.42 4.41
C VAL A 304 4.66 3.90 3.13
N HIS A 305 3.77 4.87 3.25
CA HIS A 305 2.94 5.31 2.12
C HIS A 305 3.63 6.39 1.27
N ASP A 306 4.60 5.99 0.44
CA ASP A 306 5.34 6.84 -0.49
C ASP A 306 4.54 7.18 -1.77
N CYS A 307 3.30 7.67 -1.64
CA CYS A 307 2.52 8.08 -2.81
C CYS A 307 3.22 9.21 -3.61
N PHE A 308 4.07 9.98 -2.91
CA PHE A 308 5.06 10.90 -3.45
C PHE A 308 6.35 10.87 -2.63
N THR A 309 7.47 11.31 -3.18
CA THR A 309 8.76 11.40 -2.45
C THR A 309 8.65 12.25 -1.19
N ALA A 310 7.94 13.38 -1.25
CA ALA A 310 7.65 14.22 -0.09
C ALA A 310 6.83 13.48 0.99
N ALA A 311 5.94 12.55 0.60
CA ALA A 311 5.18 11.75 1.55
C ALA A 311 6.10 10.79 2.32
N GLU A 312 7.06 10.13 1.64
CA GLU A 312 8.02 9.26 2.32
C GLU A 312 8.91 10.02 3.30
N ALA A 313 9.42 11.20 2.90
CA ALA A 313 10.21 12.06 3.78
C ALA A 313 9.44 12.45 5.05
N LEU A 314 8.18 12.84 4.92
CA LEU A 314 7.35 13.20 6.07
C LEU A 314 6.92 11.97 6.90
N MET A 315 6.70 10.82 6.26
CA MET A 315 6.34 9.56 6.92
C MET A 315 7.42 9.09 7.88
N VAL A 316 8.69 9.12 7.46
CA VAL A 316 9.79 8.67 8.34
C VAL A 316 9.96 9.58 9.57
N GLU A 317 9.60 10.86 9.45
CA GLU A 317 9.58 11.80 10.57
C GLU A 317 8.36 11.58 11.48
N ALA A 318 7.18 11.35 10.90
CA ALA A 318 5.94 11.10 11.64
C ALA A 318 5.98 9.77 12.41
N LEU A 319 6.63 8.75 11.84
CA LEU A 319 6.88 7.45 12.48
C LEU A 319 8.02 7.49 13.50
N GLY A 320 8.78 8.60 13.58
CA GLY A 320 9.86 8.77 14.54
C GLY A 320 11.17 8.06 14.19
N PHE A 321 11.38 7.68 12.92
CA PHE A 321 12.65 7.13 12.45
C PHE A 321 13.71 8.21 12.22
N ALA A 322 13.28 9.41 11.83
CA ALA A 322 14.14 10.56 11.61
C ALA A 322 13.65 11.78 12.41
N PRO A 323 14.56 12.64 12.88
CA PRO A 323 14.19 13.97 13.35
C PRO A 323 13.49 14.79 12.24
N ARG A 324 12.66 15.76 12.63
CA ARG A 324 12.02 16.68 11.68
C ARG A 324 13.06 17.43 10.85
N GLY A 325 12.91 17.42 9.52
CA GLY A 325 13.83 18.01 8.56
C GLY A 325 14.95 17.10 8.07
N GLU A 326 15.14 15.93 8.69
CA GLU A 326 16.12 14.93 8.26
C GLU A 326 15.48 13.80 7.44
N GLY A 327 14.15 13.79 7.29
CA GLY A 327 13.40 12.74 6.64
C GLY A 327 13.78 12.48 5.18
N ALA A 328 14.10 13.52 4.41
CA ALA A 328 14.51 13.35 3.00
C ALA A 328 15.82 12.55 2.87
N ALA A 329 16.84 12.92 3.65
CA ALA A 329 18.13 12.23 3.65
C ALA A 329 18.01 10.81 4.22
N TYR A 330 17.26 10.65 5.31
CA TYR A 330 17.00 9.34 5.92
C TYR A 330 16.28 8.40 4.95
N ALA A 331 15.19 8.86 4.33
CA ALA A 331 14.42 8.08 3.37
C ALA A 331 15.24 7.74 2.12
N ALA A 332 16.13 8.60 1.64
CA ALA A 332 17.03 8.26 0.53
C ALA A 332 18.04 7.15 0.89
N ALA A 333 18.44 7.04 2.16
CA ALA A 333 19.43 6.10 2.65
C ALA A 333 18.85 4.74 3.12
N SER A 334 17.53 4.57 3.09
CA SER A 334 16.79 3.41 3.64
C SER A 334 16.68 2.21 2.69
N GLY A 335 17.51 2.17 1.64
CA GLY A 335 17.60 1.05 0.71
C GLY A 335 18.28 -0.19 1.33
N THR A 336 18.13 -1.34 0.66
CA THR A 336 18.84 -2.59 1.00
C THR A 336 20.21 -2.63 0.32
N ALA A 337 21.10 -3.50 0.79
CA ALA A 337 22.48 -3.59 0.32
C ALA A 337 22.61 -3.91 -1.19
N GLY A 338 21.58 -4.49 -1.81
CA GLY A 338 21.53 -4.80 -3.23
C GLY A 338 21.03 -3.66 -4.12
N ASN A 339 20.61 -2.53 -3.55
CA ASN A 339 20.01 -1.44 -4.31
C ASN A 339 21.05 -0.83 -5.27
N PRO A 340 20.88 -0.96 -6.60
CA PRO A 340 21.86 -0.51 -7.59
C PRO A 340 21.95 1.03 -7.68
N SER A 341 21.01 1.73 -7.05
CA SER A 341 20.89 3.18 -7.02
C SER A 341 21.16 3.77 -5.63
N ALA A 342 21.61 2.96 -4.66
CA ALA A 342 21.94 3.44 -3.31
C ALA A 342 23.24 4.24 -3.29
N LEU A 343 23.21 5.39 -2.61
CA LEU A 343 24.33 6.32 -2.53
C LEU A 343 25.32 6.01 -1.38
N SER A 344 25.06 5.02 -0.51
CA SER A 344 25.94 4.54 0.58
C SER A 344 25.34 3.29 1.27
N PRO A 345 26.12 2.46 2.00
CA PRO A 345 25.57 1.30 2.73
C PRO A 345 24.59 1.74 3.85
N PRO A 346 23.61 0.89 4.24
CA PRO A 346 22.49 1.34 5.06
C PRO A 346 22.91 1.65 6.51
N MET A 347 22.84 2.92 6.89
CA MET A 347 22.86 3.39 8.29
C MET A 347 21.44 3.70 8.81
N SER A 348 20.40 3.25 8.11
CA SER A 348 19.00 3.54 8.42
C SER A 348 18.12 2.30 8.27
N LEU A 349 16.95 2.30 8.91
CA LEU A 349 15.94 1.24 8.85
C LEU A 349 15.57 0.95 7.38
N PRO A 350 15.64 -0.32 6.90
CA PRO A 350 15.15 -0.67 5.57
C PRO A 350 13.66 -0.31 5.40
N ILE A 351 13.36 0.53 4.41
CA ILE A 351 12.00 1.02 4.13
C ILE A 351 11.64 0.76 2.67
N ASN A 352 10.42 0.26 2.45
CA ASN A 352 9.85 0.05 1.11
C ASN A 352 10.75 -0.84 0.25
N THR A 353 11.15 -1.98 0.81
CA THR A 353 12.20 -2.86 0.27
C THR A 353 11.89 -3.42 -1.12
N GLY A 354 10.61 -3.62 -1.45
CA GLY A 354 10.16 -4.03 -2.78
C GLY A 354 9.96 -2.88 -3.78
N GLY A 355 10.31 -1.64 -3.41
CA GLY A 355 10.22 -0.45 -4.25
C GLY A 355 9.09 0.52 -3.92
N GLY A 356 8.30 0.28 -2.86
CA GLY A 356 7.25 1.19 -2.43
C GLY A 356 6.18 1.46 -3.50
N LEU A 357 5.39 2.50 -3.33
CA LEU A 357 4.37 2.93 -4.29
C LEU A 357 4.99 3.58 -5.53
N ILE A 358 6.16 4.22 -5.39
CA ILE A 358 6.92 4.83 -6.51
C ILE A 358 7.46 3.77 -7.48
N GLY A 359 7.99 2.67 -6.97
CA GLY A 359 8.64 1.63 -7.75
C GLY A 359 7.78 0.38 -7.96
N PHE A 360 7.26 -0.23 -6.89
CA PHE A 360 6.39 -1.41 -6.98
C PHE A 360 5.09 -1.04 -7.69
N GLY A 361 4.53 0.11 -7.34
CA GLY A 361 3.29 0.64 -7.90
C GLY A 361 2.17 0.73 -6.87
N HIS A 362 1.10 1.42 -7.26
CA HIS A 362 0.08 1.88 -6.33
C HIS A 362 -1.35 1.59 -6.82
N PRO A 363 -1.75 0.30 -6.96
CA PRO A 363 -3.17 -0.04 -7.02
C PRO A 363 -3.78 0.28 -5.65
N VAL A 364 -4.49 1.41 -5.57
CA VAL A 364 -4.77 2.09 -4.29
C VAL A 364 -5.51 1.20 -3.28
N GLY A 365 -6.54 0.45 -3.70
CA GLY A 365 -7.26 -0.48 -2.84
C GLY A 365 -6.47 -1.69 -2.34
N ALA A 366 -5.39 -2.08 -3.03
CA ALA A 366 -4.54 -3.21 -2.66
C ALA A 366 -3.31 -2.82 -1.82
N THR A 367 -2.97 -1.52 -1.79
CA THR A 367 -1.68 -1.04 -1.27
C THR A 367 -1.48 -1.35 0.21
N GLY A 368 -2.48 -1.13 1.07
CA GLY A 368 -2.34 -1.44 2.49
C GLY A 368 -2.04 -2.91 2.76
N ILE A 369 -2.68 -3.81 2.03
CA ILE A 369 -2.43 -5.25 2.17
C ILE A 369 -1.04 -5.60 1.61
N LYS A 370 -0.65 -5.02 0.46
CA LYS A 370 0.71 -5.17 -0.10
C LYS A 370 1.78 -4.80 0.93
N GLN A 371 1.62 -3.68 1.65
CA GLN A 371 2.56 -3.25 2.69
C GLN A 371 2.72 -4.33 3.78
N LEU A 372 1.62 -4.92 4.27
CA LEU A 372 1.71 -6.03 5.24
C LEU A 372 2.37 -7.28 4.64
N VAL A 373 2.02 -7.63 3.39
CA VAL A 373 2.58 -8.79 2.69
C VAL A 373 4.09 -8.65 2.53
N GLU A 374 4.60 -7.48 2.18
CA GLU A 374 6.05 -7.24 2.04
C GLU A 374 6.80 -7.38 3.38
N VAL A 375 6.24 -6.85 4.48
CA VAL A 375 6.81 -7.07 5.83
C VAL A 375 6.81 -8.57 6.18
N CYS A 376 5.70 -9.27 5.92
CA CYS A 376 5.62 -10.72 6.13
C CYS A 376 6.64 -11.49 5.29
N ARG A 377 6.87 -11.11 4.02
CA ARG A 377 7.88 -11.73 3.16
C ARG A 377 9.29 -11.54 3.73
N GLN A 378 9.60 -10.35 4.24
CA GLN A 378 10.89 -10.09 4.89
C GLN A 378 11.07 -10.95 6.15
N MET A 379 10.07 -10.99 7.04
CA MET A 379 10.10 -11.82 8.26
C MET A 379 10.24 -13.31 7.97
N LYS A 380 9.66 -13.78 6.86
CA LYS A 380 9.68 -15.19 6.45
C LYS A 380 10.87 -15.58 5.55
N GLY A 381 11.76 -14.64 5.20
CA GLY A 381 12.88 -14.94 4.31
C GLY A 381 12.47 -15.19 2.85
N GLN A 382 11.35 -14.60 2.41
CA GLN A 382 10.72 -14.86 1.11
C GLN A 382 10.84 -13.67 0.14
N ALA A 383 11.66 -12.67 0.46
CA ALA A 383 11.85 -11.47 -0.36
C ALA A 383 12.90 -11.63 -1.49
N GLY A 384 13.57 -12.78 -1.61
CA GLY A 384 14.50 -13.05 -2.72
C GLY A 384 15.64 -12.02 -2.78
N ASP A 385 15.83 -11.39 -3.94
CA ASP A 385 16.95 -10.48 -4.20
C ASP A 385 16.90 -9.17 -3.41
N TYR A 386 15.75 -8.82 -2.81
CA TYR A 386 15.59 -7.66 -1.93
C TYR A 386 15.39 -8.04 -0.46
N GLN A 387 15.79 -9.26 -0.07
CA GLN A 387 15.77 -9.72 1.32
C GLN A 387 16.71 -8.86 2.21
N VAL A 388 16.16 -8.36 3.32
CA VAL A 388 16.93 -7.68 4.35
C VAL A 388 17.82 -8.70 5.08
N GLY A 389 19.07 -8.33 5.33
CA GLY A 389 20.01 -9.17 6.09
C GLY A 389 19.73 -9.14 7.60
N GLY A 390 20.07 -10.23 8.29
CA GLY A 390 19.80 -10.39 9.72
C GLY A 390 18.40 -10.96 10.00
N ASP A 391 18.03 -11.03 11.27
CA ASP A 391 16.68 -11.44 11.67
C ASP A 391 15.74 -10.24 11.66
N VAL A 392 14.58 -10.40 11.03
CA VAL A 392 13.52 -9.38 10.98
C VAL A 392 12.46 -9.80 11.99
N GLU A 393 12.62 -9.34 13.22
CA GLU A 393 11.74 -9.68 14.33
C GLU A 393 10.48 -8.82 14.33
N PHE A 394 10.66 -7.50 14.21
CA PHE A 394 9.58 -6.52 14.23
C PHE A 394 9.52 -5.71 12.94
N GLY A 395 8.30 -5.40 12.52
CA GLY A 395 8.06 -4.53 11.38
C GLY A 395 6.83 -3.66 11.59
N ILE A 396 6.75 -2.57 10.83
CA ILE A 396 5.63 -1.64 10.91
C ILE A 396 5.17 -1.22 9.52
N THR A 397 3.86 -1.08 9.35
CA THR A 397 3.26 -0.52 8.14
C THR A 397 2.51 0.76 8.48
N ALA A 398 2.55 1.72 7.56
CA ALA A 398 1.74 2.93 7.63
C ALA A 398 1.04 3.14 6.27
N ASN A 399 -0.26 2.88 6.22
CA ASN A 399 -1.09 3.06 5.03
C ASN A 399 -1.92 4.34 5.16
N MET A 400 -1.67 5.32 4.29
CA MET A 400 -2.37 6.60 4.29
C MET A 400 -3.45 6.65 3.20
N GLY A 401 -4.53 7.37 3.50
CA GLY A 401 -5.63 7.68 2.60
C GLY A 401 -5.81 9.20 2.53
N GLY A 402 -5.82 9.72 1.30
CA GLY A 402 -5.88 11.16 1.06
C GLY A 402 -4.58 11.87 1.43
N ASP A 403 -4.69 13.15 1.79
CA ASP A 403 -3.58 13.97 2.26
C ASP A 403 -3.54 13.90 3.80
N ASP A 404 -3.05 12.76 4.30
CA ASP A 404 -2.98 12.41 5.74
C ASP A 404 -4.34 12.44 6.46
N LYS A 405 -5.42 11.97 5.80
CA LYS A 405 -6.78 12.03 6.38
C LYS A 405 -7.24 10.74 7.02
N THR A 406 -6.82 9.58 6.51
CA THR A 406 -7.04 8.29 7.16
C THR A 406 -5.73 7.55 7.18
N VAL A 407 -5.33 7.02 8.34
CA VAL A 407 -4.10 6.23 8.45
C VAL A 407 -4.39 4.93 9.18
N VAL A 408 -3.89 3.83 8.61
CA VAL A 408 -3.85 2.52 9.26
C VAL A 408 -2.40 2.19 9.54
N CYS A 409 -2.05 2.05 10.82
CA CYS A 409 -0.71 1.73 11.28
C CYS A 409 -0.70 0.35 11.94
N THR A 410 0.10 -0.58 11.43
CA THR A 410 0.14 -1.97 11.94
C THR A 410 1.54 -2.32 12.40
N VAL A 411 1.68 -2.84 13.62
CA VAL A 411 2.95 -3.38 14.14
C VAL A 411 2.87 -4.90 14.11
N LEU A 412 3.88 -5.52 13.53
CA LEU A 412 3.98 -6.96 13.31
C LEU A 412 5.17 -7.55 14.06
N ARG A 413 5.04 -8.81 14.47
CA ARG A 413 6.10 -9.61 15.06
C ARG A 413 6.20 -10.95 14.33
N LYS A 414 7.43 -11.40 14.06
CA LYS A 414 7.69 -12.74 13.55
C LYS A 414 7.16 -13.80 14.55
N GLY A 415 6.40 -14.79 14.07
CA GLY A 415 5.85 -15.85 14.91
C GLY A 415 6.92 -16.58 15.71
N ARG A 416 6.56 -16.99 16.93
CA ARG A 416 7.43 -17.71 17.88
C ARG A 416 6.78 -18.98 18.37
#